data_AF-A0A349LXV0-F1
#
_entry.id   AF-A0A349LXV0-F1
#
_cell.length_a   1.000
_cell.length_b   1.000
_cell.length_c   1.000
_cell.angle_alpha   90.00
_cell.angle_beta   90.00
_cell.angle_gamma   90.00
#
_symmetry.space_group_name_H-M   'P 1'
#
loop_
_entity.id
_entity.type
_entity.pdbx_description
1 polymer ?
#
loop_
_entity_poly.entity_id
_entity_poly.type
_entity_poly.pdbx_seq_one_letter_code
_entity_poly.pdbx_strand_id
1 'polypeptide(L)' 'MRYWPNKSLFAVLTLVLVNTGCASIEPWVKPYERDKLADPIMAFNRNPLATSHLNHVQDSREAARGATGAGGGGCGCN' A
#
# COMPACT_ATOMS: atom_id res chain seq x y z
N MET A 1 20.14 -43.75 2.34
CA MET A 1 18.66 -43.65 2.37
C MET A 1 18.26 -42.46 1.51
N ARG A 2 17.73 -42.72 0.32
CA ARG A 2 17.46 -41.69 -0.71
C ARG A 2 15.96 -41.64 -0.90
N TYR A 3 15.30 -40.78 -0.14
CA TYR A 3 13.87 -40.51 -0.26
C TYR A 3 13.62 -39.99 -1.68
N TRP A 4 13.01 -40.83 -2.53
CA TRP A 4 12.52 -40.39 -3.83
C TRP A 4 11.40 -39.37 -3.58
N PRO A 5 11.54 -38.11 -4.02
CA PRO A 5 10.50 -37.13 -3.82
C PRO A 5 9.30 -37.52 -4.65
N ASN A 6 8.21 -37.90 -3.99
CA ASN A 6 6.92 -38.12 -4.63
C ASN A 6 6.47 -36.80 -5.25
N LYS A 7 6.55 -36.70 -6.58
CA LYS A 7 6.17 -35.50 -7.35
C LYS A 7 4.73 -35.05 -7.05
N SER A 8 3.86 -36.02 -6.75
CA SER A 8 2.48 -35.79 -6.29
C SER A 8 2.43 -34.99 -4.97
N LEU A 9 3.35 -35.27 -4.04
CA LEU A 9 3.38 -34.64 -2.72
C LEU A 9 3.82 -33.16 -2.82
N PHE A 10 4.77 -32.86 -3.72
CA PHE A 10 5.14 -31.49 -4.06
C PHE A 10 3.99 -30.72 -4.74
N ALA A 11 3.26 -31.36 -5.66
CA ALA A 11 2.14 -30.73 -6.36
C ALA A 11 0.99 -30.36 -5.40
N VAL A 12 0.68 -31.25 -4.44
CA VAL A 12 -0.32 -30.97 -3.40
C VAL A 12 0.11 -29.81 -2.50
N LEU A 13 1.38 -29.77 -2.09
CA LEU A 13 1.90 -28.68 -1.26
C LEU A 13 1.79 -27.32 -1.95
N THR A 14 2.13 -27.24 -3.24
CA THR A 14 2.00 -26.00 -4.02
C THR A 14 0.55 -25.56 -4.18
N LEU A 15 -0.38 -26.50 -4.33
CA LEU A 15 -1.80 -26.19 -4.51
C LEU A 15 -2.42 -25.58 -3.24
N VAL A 16 -2.00 -26.04 -2.06
CA VAL A 16 -2.46 -25.53 -0.77
C VAL A 16 -1.94 -24.10 -0.53
N LEU A 17 -0.66 -23.84 -0.84
CA LEU A 17 -0.04 -22.52 -0.62
C LEU A 17 -0.65 -21.41 -1.48
N VAL A 18 -1.14 -21.71 -2.68
CA VAL A 18 -1.74 -20.70 -3.58
C VAL A 18 -3.17 -20.34 -3.16
N ASN A 19 -3.86 -21.17 -2.37
CA ASN A 19 -5.25 -20.95 -1.95
C ASN A 19 -5.42 -20.10 -0.68
N THR A 20 -4.34 -19.74 0.04
CA THR A 20 -4.45 -18.97 1.29
C THR A 20 -4.78 -17.49 1.09
N GLY A 21 -4.81 -17.01 -0.16
CA GLY A 21 -5.10 -15.60 -0.47
C GLY A 21 -6.58 -15.25 -0.66
N CYS A 22 -7.48 -16.23 -0.71
CA CYS A 22 -8.91 -16.00 -0.98
C CYS A 22 -9.79 -15.96 0.29
N ALA A 23 -9.17 -15.79 1.46
CA ALA A 23 -9.92 -15.58 2.70
C ALA A 23 -10.35 -14.10 2.78
N SER A 24 -11.66 -13.85 2.82
CA SER A 24 -12.20 -12.53 3.16
C SER A 24 -11.69 -12.17 4.55
N ILE A 25 -10.81 -11.16 4.63
CA ILE A 25 -10.25 -10.70 5.91
C ILE A 25 -11.30 -9.77 6.55
N GLU A 26 -12.06 -10.36 7.48
CA GLU A 26 -13.02 -9.64 8.31
C GLU A 26 -12.44 -9.49 9.71
N PRO A 27 -12.44 -8.26 10.28
CA PRO A 27 -13.12 -7.07 9.79
C PRO A 27 -12.22 -6.20 8.89
N TRP A 28 -12.73 -5.77 7.74
CA TRP A 28 -12.10 -4.68 6.98
C TRP A 28 -12.12 -3.40 7.83
N VAL A 29 -11.02 -2.63 7.80
CA VAL A 29 -11.02 -1.29 8.41
C VAL A 29 -12.00 -0.43 7.63
N LYS A 30 -13.01 0.11 8.33
CA LYS A 30 -14.04 0.92 7.70
C LYS A 30 -13.40 2.20 7.14
N PRO A 31 -13.89 2.77 6.03
CA PRO A 31 -13.26 3.93 5.39
C PRO A 31 -12.96 5.09 6.36
N TYR A 32 -13.86 5.37 7.29
CA TYR A 32 -13.72 6.43 8.30
C TYR A 32 -12.82 6.07 9.48
N GLU A 33 -12.43 4.80 9.65
CA GLU A 33 -11.45 4.37 10.64
C GLU A 33 -10.01 4.42 10.08
N ARG A 34 -9.84 4.55 8.76
CA ARG A 34 -8.53 4.64 8.10
C ARG A 34 -7.81 5.96 8.41
N ASP A 35 -8.55 7.02 8.70
CA ASP A 35 -7.96 8.29 9.15
C ASP A 35 -7.15 8.11 10.44
N LYS A 36 -7.59 7.21 11.33
CA LYS A 36 -6.87 6.88 12.58
C LYS A 36 -5.62 6.03 12.36
N LEU A 37 -5.45 5.45 11.17
CA LEU A 37 -4.24 4.70 10.83
C LEU A 37 -3.08 5.65 10.52
N ALA A 38 -3.36 6.87 10.05
CA ALA A 38 -2.37 7.87 9.69
C ALA A 38 -2.07 8.82 10.88
N ASP A 39 -1.17 8.41 11.78
CA ASP A 39 -0.67 9.30 12.84
C ASP A 39 0.01 10.54 12.21
N PRO A 40 -0.24 11.77 12.71
CA PRO A 40 0.43 12.99 12.26
C PRO A 40 1.96 12.91 12.17
N ILE A 41 2.62 12.05 12.97
CA ILE A 41 4.08 11.83 12.88
C ILE A 41 4.51 11.16 11.57
N MET A 42 3.62 10.42 10.91
CA MET A 42 3.87 9.75 9.63
C MET A 42 3.72 10.69 8.42
N ALA A 43 3.40 11.98 8.65
CA ALA A 43 3.36 12.96 7.58
C ALA A 43 4.77 13.15 6.98
N PHE A 44 4.89 12.94 5.67
CA PHE A 44 6.14 13.19 4.93
C PHE A 44 6.58 14.65 4.99
N ASN A 45 5.65 15.56 5.26
CA ASN A 45 5.90 16.98 5.30
C ASN A 45 5.39 17.62 6.59
N ARG A 46 6.27 18.39 7.25
CA ARG A 46 5.95 19.12 8.47
C ARG A 46 5.04 20.33 8.23
N ASN A 47 5.07 20.93 7.05
CA ASN A 47 4.30 22.10 6.66
C ASN A 47 3.61 21.86 5.29
N PRO A 48 2.44 21.19 5.28
CA PRO A 48 1.76 20.82 4.05
C PRO A 48 1.31 22.03 3.20
N LEU A 49 1.05 23.18 3.83
CA LEU A 49 0.66 24.40 3.13
C LEU A 49 1.80 24.95 2.27
N ALA A 50 3.00 25.07 2.86
CA ALA A 50 4.17 25.55 2.12
C ALA A 50 4.52 24.61 0.95
N THR A 51 4.43 23.30 1.16
CA THR A 51 4.74 22.32 0.12
C THR A 51 3.69 22.25 -0.97
N SER A 52 2.40 22.40 -0.65
CA SER A 52 1.34 22.53 -1.67
C SER A 52 1.59 23.74 -2.57
N HIS A 53 1.99 24.88 -2.00
CA HIS A 53 2.32 26.07 -2.76
C HIS A 53 3.52 25.86 -3.70
N LEU A 54 4.61 25.25 -3.22
CA LEU A 54 5.78 24.95 -4.04
C LEU A 54 5.45 23.96 -5.17
N ASN A 55 4.70 22.90 -4.86
CA ASN A 55 4.25 21.91 -5.84
C ASN A 55 3.40 22.58 -6.93
N HIS A 56 2.49 23.49 -6.58
CA HIS A 56 1.68 24.22 -7.56
C HIS A 56 2.54 25.04 -8.54
N VAL A 57 3.58 25.70 -8.03
CA VAL A 57 4.53 26.45 -8.86
C VAL A 57 5.32 25.51 -9.77
N GLN A 58 5.81 24.38 -9.26
CA GLN A 58 6.56 23.39 -10.05
C GLN A 58 5.69 22.75 -11.13
N ASP A 59 4.48 22.29 -10.78
CA ASP A 59 3.50 21.74 -11.72
C ASP A 59 3.22 22.70 -12.88
N SER A 60 3.14 24.00 -12.58
CA SER A 60 2.90 25.04 -13.58
C SER A 60 4.12 25.30 -14.48
N ARG A 61 5.33 25.25 -13.92
CA ARG A 61 6.59 25.47 -14.65
C ARG A 61 6.99 24.28 -15.50
N GLU A 62 6.71 23.07 -15.02
CA GLU A 62 7.13 21.81 -15.64
C GLU A 62 6.02 21.18 -16.48
N ALA A 63 4.81 21.77 -16.46
CA ALA A 63 3.61 21.21 -17.09
C ALA A 63 3.33 19.75 -16.67
N ALA A 64 3.73 19.38 -15.46
CA ALA A 64 3.76 17.99 -14.97
C ALA A 64 2.89 17.80 -13.72
N ARG A 65 1.57 17.98 -13.86
CA ARG A 65 0.62 17.85 -12.75
C ARG A 65 0.49 16.40 -12.27
N GLY A 66 0.43 16.23 -10.95
CA GLY A 66 0.12 14.94 -10.32
C GLY A 66 1.33 14.06 -9.99
N ALA A 67 2.55 14.53 -10.22
CA ALA A 67 3.78 13.80 -9.88
C ALA A 67 4.16 13.87 -8.38
N THR A 68 3.51 14.75 -7.61
CA THR A 68 3.94 15.14 -6.26
C THR A 68 3.40 14.26 -5.13
N GLY A 69 2.80 13.10 -5.45
CA GLY A 69 2.37 12.08 -4.48
C GLY A 69 1.02 12.36 -3.82
N ALA A 70 0.52 11.39 -3.03
CA ALA A 70 -0.69 11.55 -2.24
C ALA A 70 -0.39 12.34 -0.95
N GLY A 71 -1.31 13.22 -0.54
CA GLY A 71 -1.09 14.27 0.47
C GLY A 71 -0.93 13.82 1.94
N GLY A 72 -0.43 12.62 2.22
CA GLY A 72 -0.30 12.13 3.59
C GLY A 72 0.49 10.82 3.74
N GLY A 73 0.74 10.45 5.01
CA GLY A 73 1.28 9.13 5.36
C GLY A 73 0.17 8.08 5.44
N GLY A 74 0.49 6.83 5.09
CA GLY A 74 -0.47 5.71 5.09
C GLY A 74 -0.55 4.99 3.75
N CYS A 75 -1.39 3.96 3.67
CA CYS A 75 -1.70 3.25 2.43
C CYS A 75 -2.53 4.15 1.51
N GLY A 76 -1.88 5.12 0.85
CA GLY A 76 -2.13 5.77 -0.44
C GLY A 76 -3.55 5.98 -0.99
N CYS A 77 -4.62 5.88 -0.20
CA CYS A 77 -5.99 6.04 -0.66
C CYS A 77 -6.49 7.43 -0.25
N ASN A 78 -6.47 8.36 -1.20
CA ASN A 78 -7.44 9.46 -1.22
C ASN A 78 -8.82 8.91 -1.59
#